data_AF-A0A1H7GKX4-F1
#
_entry.id   AF-A0A1H7GKX4-F1
#
_cell.length_a   1.000
_cell.length_b   1.000
_cell.length_c   1.000
_cell.angle_alpha   90.00
_cell.angle_beta   90.00
_cell.angle_gamma   90.00
#
_symmetry.space_group_name_H-M   'P 1'
#
loop_
_entity.id
_entity.type
_entity.pdbx_description
1 polymer ?
#
loop_
_entity_poly.entity_id
_entity_poly.type
_entity_poly.pdbx_seq_one_letter_code
_entity_poly.pdbx_strand_id
1 'polypeptide(L)'
;MLDQTPSRGRHSARVSPSISHRAPARRRLGIPMSVALTAVTAALLLAVAVLYGAPADTRQPAAAAGVSQSLEEAGKSSSWKERRAERVKERRARIEARAAARAEARESASATPSPAGPVAEAAPEPAAQAPAPVAPAQQGSTAASTVRPAGQSGLPYGAGSFFRSRVTGAPVDAARTSQFRAFMASHPDQAGIDWPKINLNPDWAMSYHVGTANDPVWRLAGGNTSDPRLAVLRTQGFHMADSVADSFPNGDQDRPGVMVDTVFGYTVQFADAVPNKATRTITVSNAGIMWHGSNGLDGRNPASDDERNFTSRGRIPDAMVIRRDQLDQAIANGTGLGHVLHLFFVETNTADGVVHPMTGAEGDKAGWGAEGERIRIRPDLDLEARGLTGAALAIARTLQEHGAYIGDNSGSSTQIKASQPHHYSGTNLTTDALKGKISWADFEVIPRGWQG
;
A
#
# COMPACT_ATOMS: atom_id res chain seq x y z
N MET A 1 -46.35 35.61 -18.25
CA MET A 1 -47.54 34.78 -17.94
C MET A 1 -47.08 33.79 -16.86
N LEU A 2 -47.11 34.16 -15.57
CA LEU A 2 -48.26 34.11 -14.65
C LEU A 2 -48.95 32.74 -14.62
N ASP A 3 -48.64 31.90 -13.63
CA ASP A 3 -49.53 31.56 -12.49
C ASP A 3 -48.84 30.52 -11.58
N GLN A 4 -48.58 30.86 -10.31
CA GLN A 4 -49.42 30.61 -9.11
C GLN A 4 -49.50 29.14 -8.66
N THR A 5 -48.78 28.87 -7.56
CA THR A 5 -49.01 27.88 -6.48
C THR A 5 -50.42 28.03 -5.84
N PRO A 6 -50.87 27.25 -4.82
CA PRO A 6 -50.24 26.16 -4.01
C PRO A 6 -51.19 24.95 -3.71
N SER A 7 -50.70 23.91 -3.00
CA SER A 7 -51.56 23.18 -2.03
C SER A 7 -50.74 22.40 -1.00
N ARG A 8 -51.12 22.59 0.27
CA ARG A 8 -50.58 21.98 1.48
C ARG A 8 -51.25 20.62 1.75
N GLY A 9 -50.48 19.63 2.19
CA GLY A 9 -50.98 18.42 2.85
C GLY A 9 -50.34 18.24 4.23
N ARG A 10 -51.11 18.48 5.30
CA ARG A 10 -50.86 18.03 6.68
C ARG A 10 -51.37 16.58 6.84
N HIS A 11 -50.97 15.95 7.96
CA HIS A 11 -51.42 14.69 8.59
C HIS A 11 -50.31 13.62 8.60
N SER A 12 -49.97 12.92 9.68
CA SER A 12 -50.44 12.92 11.07
C SER A 12 -49.35 12.25 11.93
N ALA A 13 -49.14 12.78 13.13
CA ALA A 13 -48.36 12.13 14.17
C ALA A 13 -49.07 10.86 14.65
N ARG A 14 -48.34 9.74 14.75
CA ARG A 14 -48.79 8.54 15.46
C ARG A 14 -47.81 8.26 16.60
N VAL A 15 -48.27 8.57 17.80
CA VAL A 15 -47.70 8.15 19.08
C VAL A 15 -48.06 6.67 19.26
N SER A 16 -47.05 5.83 19.53
CA SER A 16 -47.25 4.46 20.00
C SER A 16 -46.61 4.29 21.38
N PRO A 17 -47.27 3.58 22.32
CA PRO A 17 -46.90 3.55 23.73
C PRO A 17 -45.75 2.58 24.02
N SER A 18 -44.94 2.95 25.00
CA SER A 18 -43.91 2.12 25.62
C SER A 18 -44.55 1.02 26.49
N ILE A 19 -44.25 -0.24 26.17
CA ILE A 19 -44.50 -1.37 27.07
C ILE A 19 -43.13 -1.90 27.51
N SER A 20 -42.87 -1.71 28.81
CA SER A 20 -41.70 -2.22 29.52
C SER A 20 -41.97 -3.65 29.99
N HIS A 21 -41.25 -4.63 29.42
CA HIS A 21 -41.13 -5.96 29.99
C HIS A 21 -39.65 -6.24 30.30
N ARG A 22 -39.32 -6.21 31.60
CA ARG A 22 -38.08 -6.78 32.15
C ARG A 22 -38.14 -8.31 32.05
N ALA A 23 -37.14 -8.90 31.41
CA ALA A 23 -36.83 -10.33 31.48
C ALA A 23 -35.45 -10.53 32.14
N PRO A 24 -35.23 -11.64 32.87
CA PRO A 24 -34.05 -11.83 33.72
C PRO A 24 -32.80 -12.24 32.94
N ALA A 25 -31.65 -11.84 33.48
CA ALA A 25 -30.32 -12.11 32.95
C ALA A 25 -30.02 -13.63 32.88
N ARG A 26 -29.84 -14.15 31.66
CA ARG A 26 -29.20 -15.45 31.41
C ARG A 26 -27.72 -15.25 31.11
N ARG A 27 -26.85 -15.74 32.00
CA ARG A 27 -25.41 -15.92 31.71
C ARG A 27 -25.26 -16.90 30.55
N ARG A 28 -24.72 -16.43 29.41
CA ARG A 28 -24.18 -17.29 28.35
C ARG A 28 -22.68 -17.44 28.55
N LEU A 29 -22.24 -18.67 28.79
CA LEU A 29 -20.85 -19.08 28.57
C LEU A 29 -20.66 -19.14 27.04
N GLY A 30 -19.94 -18.16 26.50
CA GLY A 30 -19.61 -18.11 25.07
C GLY A 30 -18.44 -19.04 24.78
N ILE A 31 -18.73 -20.25 24.30
CA ILE A 31 -17.76 -21.00 23.50
C ILE A 31 -17.86 -20.45 22.06
N PRO A 32 -16.76 -20.01 21.44
CA PRO A 32 -16.79 -19.50 20.07
C PRO A 32 -17.31 -20.58 19.10
N MET A 33 -18.27 -20.20 18.24
CA MET A 33 -18.95 -21.10 17.29
C MET A 33 -18.00 -21.89 16.38
N SER A 34 -16.76 -21.43 16.18
CA SER A 34 -15.73 -22.15 15.42
C SER A 34 -15.23 -23.41 16.12
N VAL A 35 -15.15 -23.43 17.45
CA VAL A 35 -14.69 -24.60 18.23
C VAL A 35 -15.77 -25.68 18.27
N ALA A 36 -17.04 -25.27 18.36
CA ALA A 36 -18.18 -26.19 18.33
C ALA A 36 -18.31 -26.89 16.96
N LEU A 37 -18.05 -26.19 15.86
CA LEU A 37 -18.16 -26.77 14.52
C LEU A 37 -17.05 -27.80 14.23
N THR A 38 -15.82 -27.53 14.67
CA THR A 38 -14.69 -28.48 14.52
C THR A 38 -14.89 -29.74 15.34
N ALA A 39 -15.40 -29.61 16.58
CA ALA A 39 -15.69 -30.76 17.44
C ALA A 39 -16.82 -31.65 16.87
N VAL A 40 -17.87 -31.04 16.30
CA VAL A 40 -18.97 -31.79 15.67
C VAL A 40 -18.49 -32.49 14.39
N THR A 41 -17.60 -31.88 13.61
CA THR A 41 -17.07 -32.50 12.39
C THR A 41 -16.14 -33.68 12.70
N ALA A 42 -15.30 -33.57 13.73
CA ALA A 42 -14.45 -34.67 14.18
C ALA A 42 -15.27 -35.83 14.77
N ALA A 43 -16.33 -35.54 15.52
CA ALA A 43 -17.24 -36.55 16.05
C ALA A 43 -18.02 -37.28 14.94
N LEU A 44 -18.42 -36.57 13.88
CA LEU A 44 -19.09 -37.18 12.72
C LEU A 44 -18.15 -38.09 11.93
N LEU A 45 -16.89 -37.69 11.72
CA LEU A 45 -15.90 -38.53 11.02
C LEU A 45 -15.55 -39.79 11.83
N LEU A 46 -15.49 -39.69 13.16
CA LEU A 46 -15.29 -40.84 14.03
C LEU A 46 -16.50 -41.79 14.02
N ALA A 47 -17.72 -41.26 14.00
CA ALA A 47 -18.94 -42.06 13.91
C ALA A 47 -19.06 -42.78 12.55
N VAL A 48 -18.65 -42.15 11.44
CA VAL A 48 -18.61 -42.76 10.11
C VAL A 48 -17.57 -43.89 10.06
N ALA A 49 -16.40 -43.72 10.69
CA ALA A 49 -15.39 -44.77 10.75
C ALA A 49 -15.85 -46.00 11.57
N VAL A 50 -16.67 -45.80 12.60
CA VAL A 50 -17.25 -46.88 13.42
C VAL A 50 -18.40 -47.58 12.70
N LEU A 51 -19.21 -46.85 11.94
CA LEU A 51 -20.38 -47.41 11.23
C LEU A 51 -20.03 -48.16 9.95
N TYR A 52 -18.88 -47.88 9.32
CA TYR A 52 -18.49 -48.49 8.05
C TYR A 52 -17.43 -49.59 8.14
N GLY A 53 -17.17 -50.14 9.33
CA GLY A 53 -16.50 -51.43 9.53
C GLY A 53 -15.27 -51.66 8.64
N ALA A 54 -14.14 -51.08 9.00
CA ALA A 54 -12.87 -51.44 8.36
C ALA A 54 -12.55 -52.93 8.62
N PRO A 55 -12.21 -53.72 7.58
CA PRO A 55 -11.88 -55.12 7.77
C PRO A 55 -10.56 -55.25 8.54
N ALA A 56 -10.62 -55.99 9.64
CA ALA A 56 -9.45 -56.43 10.37
C ALA A 56 -8.74 -57.51 9.54
N ASP A 57 -7.59 -57.18 8.97
CA ASP A 57 -6.62 -58.21 8.61
C ASP A 57 -5.21 -57.83 9.06
N THR A 58 -4.64 -58.76 9.81
CA THR A 58 -3.38 -58.71 10.52
C THR A 58 -2.20 -58.82 9.56
N ARG A 59 -1.31 -57.83 9.56
CA ARG A 59 0.16 -58.00 9.53
C ARG A 59 0.84 -56.66 9.72
N GLN A 60 1.40 -56.48 10.90
CA GLN A 60 2.35 -55.44 11.24
C GLN A 60 3.68 -55.74 10.50
N PRO A 61 4.31 -54.72 9.90
CA PRO A 61 5.68 -54.46 10.32
C PRO A 61 5.94 -52.98 10.64
N ALA A 62 6.96 -52.80 11.46
CA ALA A 62 7.48 -51.58 12.05
C ALA A 62 7.53 -50.35 11.10
N ALA A 63 6.71 -49.33 11.39
CA ALA A 63 6.96 -47.92 11.06
C ALA A 63 5.89 -47.01 11.71
N ALA A 64 5.87 -46.91 13.04
CA ALA A 64 4.91 -46.05 13.75
C ALA A 64 5.55 -45.20 14.85
N ALA A 65 6.73 -44.64 14.56
CA ALA A 65 7.35 -43.59 15.40
C ALA A 65 7.39 -42.21 14.71
N GLY A 66 6.86 -42.06 13.49
CA GLY A 66 7.04 -40.83 12.68
C GLY A 66 5.79 -39.97 12.45
N VAL A 67 4.58 -40.43 12.80
CA VAL A 67 3.33 -39.77 12.36
C VAL A 67 2.69 -38.92 13.48
N SER A 68 3.05 -39.13 14.74
CA SER A 68 2.54 -38.29 15.85
C SER A 68 3.25 -36.94 15.98
N GLN A 69 4.45 -36.77 15.40
CA GLN A 69 5.15 -35.48 15.41
C GLN A 69 4.64 -34.50 14.33
N SER A 70 4.08 -35.00 13.21
CA SER A 70 3.72 -34.13 12.08
C SER A 70 2.41 -33.35 12.28
N LEU A 71 1.58 -33.72 13.26
CA LEU A 71 0.34 -32.98 13.59
C LEU A 71 0.52 -31.99 14.75
N GLU A 72 1.52 -32.17 15.62
CA GLU A 72 1.88 -31.17 16.64
C GLU A 72 2.67 -29.99 16.04
N GLU A 73 3.41 -30.19 14.94
CA GLU A 73 4.11 -29.09 14.25
C GLU A 73 3.17 -28.21 13.40
N ALA A 74 2.04 -28.76 12.92
CA ALA A 74 1.05 -28.01 12.15
C ALA A 74 0.27 -26.96 12.98
N GLY A 75 0.34 -27.03 14.32
CA GLY A 75 -0.35 -26.12 15.24
C GLY A 75 0.46 -24.88 15.64
N LYS A 76 1.77 -24.84 15.35
CA LYS A 76 2.64 -23.70 15.68
C LYS A 76 2.82 -22.82 14.46
N SER A 77 1.74 -22.17 14.02
CA SER A 77 1.88 -21.09 13.05
C SER A 77 2.68 -19.97 13.73
N SER A 78 3.97 -19.89 13.42
CA SER A 78 4.85 -18.82 13.90
C SER A 78 4.19 -17.47 13.62
N SER A 79 4.27 -16.55 14.58
CA SER A 79 3.66 -15.24 14.39
C SER A 79 4.28 -14.56 13.17
N TRP A 80 3.56 -13.66 12.50
CA TRP A 80 4.13 -12.92 11.37
C TRP A 80 5.44 -12.20 11.76
N LYS A 81 5.58 -11.78 13.03
CA LYS A 81 6.80 -11.20 13.60
C LYS A 81 7.98 -12.17 13.56
N GLU A 82 7.79 -13.42 14.00
CA GLU A 82 8.81 -14.47 13.94
C GLU A 82 9.19 -14.79 12.50
N ARG A 83 8.20 -14.90 11.60
CA ARG A 83 8.46 -15.12 10.17
C ARG A 83 9.21 -13.95 9.54
N ARG A 84 8.94 -12.71 9.95
CA ARG A 84 9.67 -11.53 9.48
C ARG A 84 11.08 -11.49 10.06
N ALA A 85 11.26 -11.80 11.34
CA ALA A 85 12.56 -11.84 11.99
C ALA A 85 13.47 -12.89 11.35
N GLU A 86 12.95 -14.10 11.10
CA GLU A 86 13.69 -15.15 10.39
C GLU A 86 14.00 -14.74 8.94
N ARG A 87 13.04 -14.17 8.19
CA ARG A 87 13.33 -13.64 6.85
C ARG A 87 14.40 -12.54 6.84
N VAL A 88 14.40 -11.64 7.84
CA VAL A 88 15.43 -10.61 7.98
C VAL A 88 16.79 -11.23 8.26
N LYS A 89 16.84 -12.24 9.13
CA LYS A 89 18.06 -13.00 9.45
C LYS A 89 18.59 -13.76 8.24
N GLU A 90 17.72 -14.46 7.51
CA GLU A 90 18.05 -15.14 6.24
C GLU A 90 18.55 -14.17 5.17
N ARG A 91 17.88 -13.01 5.02
CA ARG A 91 18.29 -11.96 4.07
C ARG A 91 19.66 -11.40 4.43
N ARG A 92 19.92 -11.13 5.71
CA ARG A 92 21.22 -10.69 6.20
C ARG A 92 22.32 -11.72 5.89
N ALA A 93 22.07 -12.99 6.20
CA ALA A 93 23.02 -14.06 5.88
C ALA A 93 23.31 -14.17 4.37
N ARG A 94 22.30 -13.98 3.52
CA ARG A 94 22.48 -13.98 2.05
C ARG A 94 23.29 -12.79 1.55
N ILE A 95 23.11 -11.61 2.14
CA ILE A 95 23.90 -10.41 1.82
C ILE A 95 25.35 -10.61 2.24
N GLU A 96 25.58 -11.11 3.46
CA GLU A 96 26.92 -11.43 3.97
C GLU A 96 27.62 -12.47 3.07
N ALA A 97 26.92 -13.53 2.66
CA ALA A 97 27.46 -14.53 1.73
C ALA A 97 27.82 -13.94 0.35
N ARG A 98 26.99 -13.06 -0.21
CA ARG A 98 27.28 -12.36 -1.49
C ARG A 98 28.46 -11.41 -1.36
N ALA A 99 28.58 -10.72 -0.24
CA ALA A 99 29.73 -9.84 0.02
C ALA A 99 31.03 -10.64 0.12
N ALA A 100 31.01 -11.80 0.83
CA ALA A 100 32.14 -12.72 0.91
C ALA A 100 32.55 -13.24 -0.48
N ALA A 101 31.60 -13.72 -1.28
CA ALA A 101 31.89 -14.20 -2.64
C ALA A 101 32.50 -13.12 -3.56
N ARG A 102 32.08 -11.84 -3.40
CA ARG A 102 32.68 -10.72 -4.13
C ARG A 102 34.10 -10.40 -3.66
N ALA A 103 34.40 -10.57 -2.37
CA ALA A 103 35.76 -10.39 -1.85
C ALA A 103 36.70 -11.47 -2.40
N GLU A 104 36.27 -12.74 -2.39
CA GLU A 104 37.03 -13.87 -2.95
C GLU A 104 37.29 -13.71 -4.45
N ALA A 105 36.29 -13.23 -5.21
CA ALA A 105 36.45 -12.95 -6.64
C ALA A 105 37.46 -11.82 -6.92
N ARG A 106 37.55 -10.82 -6.03
CA ARG A 106 38.54 -9.74 -6.15
C ARG A 106 39.96 -10.22 -5.85
N GLU A 107 40.15 -11.05 -4.82
CA GLU A 107 41.45 -11.67 -4.55
C GLU A 107 41.90 -12.56 -5.71
N SER A 108 40.97 -13.32 -6.30
CA SER A 108 41.26 -14.18 -7.45
C SER A 108 41.65 -13.38 -8.71
N ALA A 109 41.05 -12.21 -8.91
CA ALA A 109 41.36 -11.33 -10.05
C ALA A 109 42.73 -10.64 -9.92
N SER A 110 43.21 -10.39 -8.70
CA SER A 110 44.52 -9.79 -8.44
C SER A 110 45.71 -10.72 -8.71
N ALA A 111 45.49 -12.00 -9.00
CA ALA A 111 46.54 -12.97 -9.29
C ALA A 111 46.97 -13.06 -10.77
N THR A 112 46.38 -12.26 -11.67
CA THR A 112 46.75 -12.29 -13.09
C THR A 112 47.73 -11.14 -13.39
N PRO A 113 48.99 -11.42 -13.77
CA PRO A 113 49.94 -10.37 -14.12
C PRO A 113 49.45 -9.60 -15.35
N SER A 114 49.25 -8.30 -15.17
CA SER A 114 48.78 -7.39 -16.21
C SER A 114 49.86 -7.25 -17.30
N PRO A 115 49.56 -7.47 -18.60
CA PRO A 115 50.50 -7.21 -19.68
C PRO A 115 50.76 -5.71 -19.78
N ALA A 116 52.03 -5.32 -19.77
CA ALA A 116 52.48 -3.94 -19.90
C ALA A 116 52.01 -3.34 -21.24
N GLY A 117 50.98 -2.50 -21.18
CA GLY A 117 50.46 -1.71 -22.31
C GLY A 117 50.99 -0.27 -22.30
N PRO A 118 51.07 0.37 -23.47
CA PRO A 118 51.82 1.61 -23.68
C PRO A 118 51.15 2.84 -23.07
N VAL A 119 52.01 3.79 -22.69
CA VAL A 119 51.71 5.11 -22.13
C VAL A 119 50.87 5.92 -23.13
N ALA A 120 49.63 6.24 -22.77
CA ALA A 120 48.76 7.11 -23.54
C ALA A 120 48.89 8.57 -23.07
N GLU A 121 49.05 9.43 -24.06
CA GLU A 121 49.23 10.88 -24.04
C GLU A 121 47.98 11.62 -23.52
N ALA A 122 48.21 12.69 -22.76
CA ALA A 122 47.18 13.43 -22.03
C ALA A 122 46.20 14.16 -22.96
N ALA A 123 44.91 13.88 -22.78
CA ALA A 123 43.81 14.62 -23.42
C ALA A 123 43.54 15.96 -22.69
N PRO A 124 43.11 17.01 -23.41
CA PRO A 124 42.93 18.34 -22.84
C PRO A 124 41.64 18.49 -22.02
N GLU A 125 41.70 19.39 -21.03
CA GLU A 125 40.59 19.84 -20.19
C GLU A 125 39.36 20.29 -21.00
N PRO A 126 38.13 19.88 -20.61
CA PRO A 126 36.91 20.44 -21.18
C PRO A 126 36.63 21.84 -20.60
N ALA A 127 36.46 22.81 -21.50
CA ALA A 127 36.11 24.19 -21.21
C ALA A 127 34.77 24.32 -20.45
N ALA A 128 34.76 25.21 -19.48
CA ALA A 128 33.59 25.59 -18.68
C ALA A 128 32.45 26.12 -19.57
N GLN A 129 31.28 25.48 -19.48
CA GLN A 129 30.04 25.97 -20.08
C GLN A 129 29.43 27.07 -19.20
N ALA A 130 29.05 28.17 -19.84
CA ALA A 130 28.38 29.31 -19.24
C ALA A 130 26.98 28.94 -18.68
N PRO A 131 26.52 29.59 -17.60
CA PRO A 131 25.21 29.30 -17.01
C PRO A 131 24.06 29.76 -17.94
N ALA A 132 23.07 28.89 -18.10
CA ALA A 132 21.81 29.18 -18.78
C ALA A 132 20.98 30.23 -18.01
N PRO A 133 20.14 31.04 -18.69
CA PRO A 133 19.36 32.08 -18.06
C PRO A 133 18.26 31.51 -17.15
N VAL A 134 18.22 32.04 -15.93
CA VAL A 134 17.20 31.78 -14.91
C VAL A 134 15.83 32.24 -15.42
N ALA A 135 14.88 31.31 -15.52
CA ALA A 135 13.49 31.62 -15.85
C ALA A 135 12.84 32.47 -14.74
N PRO A 136 11.96 33.43 -15.08
CA PRO A 136 11.33 34.30 -14.09
C PRO A 136 10.41 33.51 -13.15
N ALA A 137 10.56 33.78 -11.85
CA ALA A 137 9.73 33.25 -10.78
C ALA A 137 8.24 33.51 -11.06
N GLN A 138 7.45 32.45 -11.18
CA GLN A 138 5.99 32.57 -11.19
C GLN A 138 5.52 33.00 -9.80
N GLN A 139 4.92 34.20 -9.75
CA GLN A 139 4.31 34.76 -8.57
C GLN A 139 3.19 33.85 -8.06
N GLY A 140 3.22 33.57 -6.76
CA GLY A 140 2.26 32.71 -6.06
C GLY A 140 0.82 33.14 -6.27
N SER A 141 0.09 32.33 -7.03
CA SER A 141 -1.37 32.41 -7.08
C SER A 141 -1.91 31.82 -5.78
N THR A 142 -2.39 32.68 -4.88
CA THR A 142 -3.25 32.31 -3.75
C THR A 142 -4.60 31.86 -4.29
N ALA A 143 -4.66 30.69 -4.91
CA ALA A 143 -5.91 30.07 -5.28
C ALA A 143 -6.66 29.71 -3.99
N ALA A 144 -7.74 30.44 -3.71
CA ALA A 144 -8.68 30.10 -2.67
C ALA A 144 -9.13 28.64 -2.89
N SER A 145 -8.68 27.74 -2.02
CA SER A 145 -9.11 26.36 -1.98
C SER A 145 -10.61 26.33 -1.74
N THR A 146 -11.37 26.17 -2.82
CA THR A 146 -12.79 25.85 -2.74
C THR A 146 -12.86 24.47 -2.11
N VAL A 147 -13.31 24.42 -0.84
CA VAL A 147 -13.49 23.17 -0.11
C VAL A 147 -14.39 22.27 -0.94
N ARG A 148 -13.82 21.17 -1.44
CA ARG A 148 -14.54 20.19 -2.25
C ARG A 148 -15.69 19.64 -1.41
N PRO A 149 -16.92 19.51 -1.94
CA PRO A 149 -18.03 18.95 -1.19
C PRO A 149 -17.67 17.58 -0.62
N ALA A 150 -17.93 17.37 0.67
CA ALA A 150 -17.82 16.07 1.31
C ALA A 150 -18.66 15.05 0.51
N GLY A 151 -18.01 14.00 0.01
CA GLY A 151 -18.67 12.93 -0.77
C GLY A 151 -18.23 12.78 -2.22
N GLN A 152 -17.36 13.63 -2.76
CA GLN A 152 -16.70 13.29 -4.03
C GLN A 152 -15.64 12.21 -3.81
N SER A 153 -15.94 10.98 -4.24
CA SER A 153 -14.99 9.89 -4.35
C SER A 153 -13.83 10.29 -5.28
N GLY A 154 -12.60 10.07 -4.80
CA GLY A 154 -11.38 10.47 -5.49
C GLY A 154 -10.35 11.08 -4.54
N LEU A 155 -9.14 11.32 -5.06
CA LEU A 155 -8.10 12.00 -4.29
C LEU A 155 -8.49 13.46 -4.02
N PRO A 156 -8.07 14.04 -2.88
CA PRO A 156 -8.42 15.41 -2.52
C PRO A 156 -7.80 16.47 -3.44
N TYR A 157 -6.76 16.12 -4.20
CA TYR A 157 -5.98 17.06 -5.01
C TYR A 157 -6.68 17.50 -6.30
N GLY A 158 -6.29 18.66 -6.83
CA GLY A 158 -6.81 19.21 -8.08
C GLY A 158 -6.46 18.41 -9.34
N ALA A 159 -7.11 18.73 -10.47
CA ALA A 159 -6.93 18.05 -11.76
C ALA A 159 -5.48 18.09 -12.30
N GLY A 160 -4.74 19.16 -12.01
CA GLY A 160 -3.34 19.31 -12.42
C GLY A 160 -2.33 18.61 -11.50
N SER A 161 -2.79 17.91 -10.46
CA SER A 161 -1.91 17.13 -9.59
C SER A 161 -1.28 15.97 -10.35
N PHE A 162 0.01 15.69 -10.09
CA PHE A 162 0.68 14.46 -10.54
C PHE A 162 -0.16 13.22 -10.23
N PHE A 163 -0.88 13.19 -9.10
CA PHE A 163 -1.67 12.02 -8.73
C PHE A 163 -2.90 11.79 -9.61
N ARG A 164 -3.29 12.77 -10.41
CA ARG A 164 -4.34 12.64 -11.41
C ARG A 164 -3.79 12.57 -12.83
N SER A 165 -2.46 12.64 -13.00
CA SER A 165 -1.84 12.58 -14.32
C SER A 165 -2.09 11.22 -14.97
N ARG A 166 -2.20 11.23 -16.30
CA ARG A 166 -2.43 10.05 -17.13
C ARG A 166 -1.17 9.76 -17.92
N VAL A 167 -0.80 8.49 -18.01
CA VAL A 167 0.34 8.05 -18.82
C VAL A 167 -0.05 7.76 -20.27
N THR A 168 -1.27 8.09 -20.69
CA THR A 168 -1.71 7.96 -22.08
C THR A 168 -0.82 8.80 -23.00
N GLY A 169 -0.12 8.14 -23.94
CA GLY A 169 0.81 8.82 -24.86
C GLY A 169 2.17 9.18 -24.25
N ALA A 170 2.42 8.87 -22.98
CA ALA A 170 3.74 9.06 -22.38
C ALA A 170 4.78 8.17 -23.10
N PRO A 171 5.99 8.68 -23.34
CA PRO A 171 7.07 7.91 -23.96
C PRO A 171 7.43 6.68 -23.12
N VAL A 172 7.99 5.67 -23.78
CA VAL A 172 8.45 4.44 -23.13
C VAL A 172 9.96 4.40 -23.16
N ASP A 173 10.58 4.15 -22.01
CA ASP A 173 12.00 3.84 -21.92
C ASP A 173 12.19 2.34 -22.16
N ALA A 174 12.51 1.96 -23.41
CA ALA A 174 12.63 0.56 -23.82
C ALA A 174 13.78 -0.17 -23.11
N ALA A 175 14.89 0.54 -22.83
CA ALA A 175 16.04 -0.04 -22.15
C ALA A 175 15.70 -0.32 -20.68
N ARG A 176 15.13 0.66 -19.97
CA ARG A 176 14.65 0.46 -18.59
C ARG A 176 13.54 -0.58 -18.51
N THR A 177 12.63 -0.61 -19.48
CA THR A 177 11.58 -1.65 -19.56
C THR A 177 12.19 -3.05 -19.64
N SER A 178 13.21 -3.24 -20.47
CA SER A 178 13.89 -4.53 -20.59
C SER A 178 14.59 -4.94 -19.30
N GLN A 179 15.28 -4.00 -18.64
CA GLN A 179 15.93 -4.22 -17.36
C GLN A 179 14.93 -4.55 -16.24
N PHE A 180 13.82 -3.82 -16.17
CA PHE A 180 12.71 -4.07 -15.25
C PHE A 180 12.20 -5.49 -15.40
N ARG A 181 11.84 -5.91 -16.62
CA ARG A 181 11.30 -7.25 -16.88
C ARG A 181 12.31 -8.34 -16.50
N ALA A 182 13.58 -8.16 -16.85
CA ALA A 182 14.65 -9.10 -16.48
C ALA A 182 14.84 -9.19 -14.96
N PHE A 183 14.80 -8.06 -14.26
CA PHE A 183 14.87 -8.03 -12.80
C PHE A 183 13.68 -8.75 -12.18
N MET A 184 12.45 -8.44 -12.60
CA MET A 184 11.25 -9.06 -12.05
C MET A 184 11.19 -10.57 -12.32
N ALA A 185 11.69 -11.02 -13.48
CA ALA A 185 11.77 -12.45 -13.81
C ALA A 185 12.81 -13.21 -12.98
N SER A 186 13.86 -12.53 -12.47
CA SER A 186 14.99 -13.17 -11.79
C SER A 186 15.02 -12.94 -10.28
N HIS A 187 14.26 -11.97 -9.75
CA HIS A 187 14.27 -11.69 -8.32
C HIS A 187 13.64 -12.84 -7.53
N PRO A 188 14.30 -13.38 -6.48
CA PRO A 188 13.84 -14.56 -5.76
C PRO A 188 12.46 -14.38 -5.12
N ASP A 189 12.16 -13.18 -4.58
CA ASP A 189 10.85 -12.89 -3.99
C ASP A 189 9.73 -12.66 -5.04
N GLN A 190 10.09 -12.71 -6.33
CA GLN A 190 9.16 -12.72 -7.47
C GLN A 190 9.10 -14.09 -8.16
N ALA A 191 9.86 -15.08 -7.70
CA ALA A 191 9.82 -16.42 -8.26
C ALA A 191 8.40 -17.01 -8.09
N GLY A 192 7.74 -17.30 -9.20
CA GLY A 192 6.36 -17.79 -9.23
C GLY A 192 5.28 -16.72 -8.93
N ILE A 193 5.67 -15.44 -8.82
CA ILE A 193 4.78 -14.29 -8.69
C ILE A 193 5.09 -13.33 -9.83
N ASP A 194 4.57 -13.65 -11.01
CA ASP A 194 4.80 -12.84 -12.21
C ASP A 194 3.77 -11.70 -12.36
N TRP A 195 2.94 -11.42 -11.36
CA TRP A 195 1.94 -10.33 -11.34
C TRP A 195 2.11 -9.41 -10.12
N PRO A 196 1.65 -8.14 -10.18
CA PRO A 196 1.52 -7.33 -8.98
C PRO A 196 0.43 -7.88 -8.07
N LYS A 197 0.78 -8.18 -6.82
CA LYS A 197 -0.20 -8.60 -5.81
C LYS A 197 -1.00 -7.42 -5.27
N ILE A 198 -2.25 -7.69 -4.91
CA ILE A 198 -3.06 -6.75 -4.13
C ILE A 198 -2.97 -7.14 -2.66
N ASN A 199 -2.33 -6.34 -1.83
CA ASN A 199 -2.17 -6.71 -0.44
C ASN A 199 -3.47 -6.46 0.35
N LEU A 200 -4.12 -7.57 0.68
CA LEU A 200 -5.29 -7.69 1.57
C LEU A 200 -4.93 -8.43 2.86
N ASN A 201 -3.66 -8.48 3.27
CA ASN A 201 -3.27 -9.05 4.55
C ASN A 201 -3.70 -8.08 5.67
N PRO A 202 -4.53 -8.49 6.65
CA PRO A 202 -4.92 -7.62 7.76
C PRO A 202 -3.74 -6.98 8.49
N ASP A 203 -2.59 -7.65 8.56
CA ASP A 203 -1.38 -7.17 9.26
C ASP A 203 -0.60 -6.10 8.47
N TRP A 204 -0.93 -5.84 7.20
CA TRP A 204 -0.16 -4.91 6.36
C TRP A 204 -1.00 -4.01 5.44
N ALA A 205 -2.25 -4.40 5.16
CA ALA A 205 -3.26 -3.57 4.51
C ALA A 205 -3.43 -2.25 5.27
N MET A 206 -3.69 -1.16 4.55
CA MET A 206 -3.69 0.16 5.16
C MET A 206 -4.90 0.34 6.07
N SER A 207 -4.67 0.83 7.31
CA SER A 207 -5.77 1.23 8.19
C SER A 207 -6.23 2.62 7.78
N TYR A 208 -7.15 2.67 6.82
CA TYR A 208 -7.66 3.90 6.22
C TYR A 208 -9.02 4.27 6.84
N HIS A 209 -9.17 5.51 7.28
CA HIS A 209 -10.45 6.02 7.77
C HIS A 209 -10.65 7.49 7.40
N VAL A 210 -11.90 7.93 7.39
CA VAL A 210 -12.30 9.30 7.07
C VAL A 210 -12.92 9.93 8.31
N GLY A 211 -12.37 11.05 8.75
CA GLY A 211 -12.89 11.87 9.83
C GLY A 211 -13.97 12.84 9.35
N THR A 212 -14.95 13.09 10.20
CA THR A 212 -16.08 13.99 9.98
C THR A 212 -16.20 15.01 11.10
N ALA A 213 -16.99 16.07 10.89
CA ALA A 213 -17.19 17.12 11.90
C ALA A 213 -17.91 16.64 13.17
N ASN A 214 -18.53 15.46 13.14
CA ASN A 214 -19.18 14.85 14.31
C ASN A 214 -18.22 14.01 15.16
N ASP A 215 -17.04 13.69 14.61
CA ASP A 215 -16.05 12.91 15.32
C ASP A 215 -15.28 13.79 16.31
N PRO A 216 -14.81 13.23 17.44
CA PRO A 216 -13.95 13.99 18.32
C PRO A 216 -12.59 14.25 17.67
N VAL A 217 -11.90 15.28 18.17
CA VAL A 217 -10.56 15.63 17.72
C VAL A 217 -9.51 14.85 18.51
N TRP A 218 -8.67 14.14 17.77
CA TRP A 218 -7.51 13.41 18.27
C TRP A 218 -6.21 14.12 17.92
N ARG A 219 -5.19 14.00 18.78
CA ARG A 219 -3.87 14.62 18.58
C ARG A 219 -2.77 13.56 18.54
N LEU A 220 -1.68 13.84 17.83
CA LEU A 220 -0.49 13.00 17.87
C LEU A 220 0.50 13.47 18.94
N ALA A 221 1.32 12.53 19.43
CA ALA A 221 2.46 12.79 20.30
C ALA A 221 3.60 11.80 20.00
N GLY A 222 4.83 12.12 20.41
CA GLY A 222 6.01 11.24 20.25
C GLY A 222 6.62 11.27 18.85
N GLY A 223 7.62 10.40 18.61
CA GLY A 223 8.23 10.23 17.30
C GLY A 223 8.79 11.53 16.70
N ASN A 224 8.59 11.71 15.40
CA ASN A 224 8.98 12.93 14.68
C ASN A 224 7.94 14.08 14.76
N THR A 225 6.92 13.99 15.61
CA THR A 225 5.86 15.03 15.69
C THR A 225 6.37 16.39 16.19
N SER A 226 7.61 16.46 16.68
CA SER A 226 8.31 17.71 16.97
C SER A 226 8.72 18.51 15.74
N ASP A 227 8.73 17.90 14.54
CA ASP A 227 8.94 18.63 13.28
C ASP A 227 7.92 19.78 13.16
N PRO A 228 8.36 21.03 12.89
CA PRO A 228 7.45 22.17 12.79
C PRO A 228 6.29 21.97 11.80
N ARG A 229 6.49 21.22 10.71
CA ARG A 229 5.44 20.93 9.71
C ARG A 229 4.32 20.05 10.27
N LEU A 230 4.60 19.29 11.33
CA LEU A 230 3.66 18.42 12.02
C LEU A 230 3.05 19.06 13.27
N ALA A 231 3.39 20.31 13.61
CA ALA A 231 2.92 20.97 14.81
C ALA A 231 1.38 21.01 14.91
N VAL A 232 0.69 21.18 13.77
CA VAL A 232 -0.77 21.17 13.70
C VAL A 232 -1.39 19.87 14.23
N LEU A 233 -0.72 18.73 14.05
CA LEU A 233 -1.20 17.43 14.55
C LEU A 233 -1.12 17.31 16.08
N ARG A 234 -0.28 18.12 16.73
CA ARG A 234 -0.16 18.19 18.20
C ARG A 234 -1.08 19.24 18.81
N THR A 235 -1.30 20.36 18.13
CA THR A 235 -2.07 21.48 18.67
C THR A 235 -3.55 21.40 18.28
N GLN A 236 -3.82 21.36 16.97
CA GLN A 236 -5.16 21.28 16.40
C GLN A 236 -5.68 19.84 16.42
N GLY A 237 -4.90 18.87 15.95
CA GLY A 237 -5.30 17.46 15.86
C GLY A 237 -6.00 17.11 14.56
N PHE A 238 -6.86 16.09 14.56
CA PHE A 238 -7.70 15.69 13.43
C PHE A 238 -8.96 14.96 13.92
N HIS A 239 -10.02 14.98 13.13
CA HIS A 239 -11.28 14.31 13.43
C HIS A 239 -11.15 12.79 13.26
N MET A 240 -11.53 12.04 14.29
CA MET A 240 -11.53 10.58 14.25
C MET A 240 -12.48 10.00 15.28
N ALA A 241 -13.37 9.08 14.87
CA ALA A 241 -14.28 8.40 15.78
C ALA A 241 -13.52 7.62 16.86
N ASP A 242 -14.02 7.61 18.10
CA ASP A 242 -13.38 6.86 19.20
C ASP A 242 -13.32 5.33 18.91
N SER A 243 -14.21 4.79 18.07
CA SER A 243 -14.17 3.40 17.62
C SER A 243 -13.02 3.07 16.67
N VAL A 244 -12.49 4.07 15.95
CA VAL A 244 -11.37 3.87 15.02
C VAL A 244 -10.07 3.63 15.78
N ALA A 245 -9.92 4.23 16.96
CA ALA A 245 -8.72 4.09 17.79
C ALA A 245 -8.36 2.60 18.06
N ASP A 246 -9.36 1.74 18.26
CA ASP A 246 -9.15 0.31 18.55
C ASP A 246 -8.75 -0.50 17.30
N SER A 247 -8.89 0.09 16.10
CA SER A 247 -8.58 -0.60 14.84
C SER A 247 -7.10 -0.48 14.43
N PHE A 248 -6.38 0.48 14.99
CA PHE A 248 -4.96 0.66 14.69
C PHE A 248 -4.15 -0.51 15.23
N PRO A 249 -3.14 -0.95 14.48
CA PRO A 249 -2.26 -2.01 14.96
C PRO A 249 -1.49 -1.48 16.16
N ASN A 250 -1.33 -2.31 17.19
CA ASN A 250 -0.44 -1.99 18.31
C ASN A 250 0.97 -2.55 18.07
N GLY A 251 1.98 -1.79 18.45
CA GLY A 251 3.41 -2.15 18.32
C GLY A 251 3.98 -2.02 16.91
N ASP A 252 5.18 -2.61 16.69
CA ASP A 252 6.06 -2.43 15.53
C ASP A 252 5.57 -3.05 14.20
N GLN A 253 4.35 -2.69 13.79
CA GLN A 253 3.81 -3.12 12.50
C GLN A 253 4.05 -2.04 11.45
N ASP A 254 4.60 -2.44 10.31
CA ASP A 254 4.77 -1.60 9.11
C ASP A 254 3.43 -1.37 8.37
N ARG A 255 2.40 -1.06 9.18
CA ARG A 255 1.02 -0.86 8.78
C ARG A 255 0.62 0.54 9.27
N PRO A 256 0.82 1.58 8.45
CA PRO A 256 0.47 2.93 8.87
C PRO A 256 -1.04 3.08 9.04
N GLY A 257 -1.43 3.83 10.06
CA GLY A 257 -2.75 4.46 10.13
C GLY A 257 -2.79 5.64 9.17
N VAL A 258 -3.89 5.75 8.43
CA VAL A 258 -4.18 6.88 7.55
C VAL A 258 -5.56 7.44 7.89
N MET A 259 -5.59 8.73 8.21
CA MET A 259 -6.79 9.47 8.57
C MET A 259 -6.98 10.62 7.60
N VAL A 260 -8.07 10.61 6.83
CA VAL A 260 -8.46 11.72 5.96
C VAL A 260 -9.41 12.63 6.74
N ASP A 261 -8.93 13.79 7.17
CA ASP A 261 -9.75 14.80 7.83
C ASP A 261 -10.31 15.77 6.80
N THR A 262 -11.55 15.51 6.37
CA THR A 262 -12.26 16.34 5.39
C THR A 262 -12.71 17.69 5.94
N VAL A 263 -12.70 17.86 7.27
CA VAL A 263 -13.11 19.09 7.94
C VAL A 263 -11.95 20.07 7.97
N PHE A 264 -10.78 19.60 8.39
CA PHE A 264 -9.57 20.42 8.44
C PHE A 264 -8.76 20.44 7.14
N GLY A 265 -9.08 19.55 6.19
CA GLY A 265 -8.53 19.59 4.84
C GLY A 265 -7.12 19.02 4.74
N TYR A 266 -6.82 17.94 5.47
CA TYR A 266 -5.57 17.21 5.34
C TYR A 266 -5.70 15.73 5.64
N THR A 267 -4.78 14.95 5.08
CA THR A 267 -4.59 13.53 5.35
C THR A 267 -3.40 13.36 6.28
N VAL A 268 -3.58 12.58 7.34
CA VAL A 268 -2.55 12.25 8.31
C VAL A 268 -2.15 10.79 8.14
N GLN A 269 -0.85 10.52 8.08
CA GLN A 269 -0.29 9.18 8.18
C GLN A 269 0.47 9.05 9.50
N PHE A 270 0.39 7.91 10.17
CA PHE A 270 1.22 7.62 11.34
C PHE A 270 1.50 6.12 11.52
N ALA A 271 2.57 5.80 12.24
CA ALA A 271 3.02 4.44 12.52
C ALA A 271 3.13 4.16 14.03
N ASP A 272 3.07 2.88 14.40
CA ASP A 272 3.20 2.37 15.78
C ASP A 272 2.27 3.08 16.78
N ALA A 273 1.00 3.21 16.38
CA ALA A 273 0.00 3.97 17.11
C ALA A 273 -0.35 3.33 18.46
N VAL A 274 -0.23 4.12 19.53
CA VAL A 274 -0.69 3.78 20.88
C VAL A 274 -1.74 4.80 21.32
N PRO A 275 -3.04 4.52 21.10
CA PRO A 275 -4.11 5.45 21.42
C PRO A 275 -4.42 5.51 22.92
N ASN A 276 -4.65 6.72 23.43
CA ASN A 276 -5.20 7.00 24.75
C ASN A 276 -6.54 7.73 24.60
N LYS A 277 -7.64 7.00 24.79
CA LYS A 277 -9.00 7.53 24.66
C LYS A 277 -9.35 8.58 25.72
N ALA A 278 -8.74 8.53 26.90
CA ALA A 278 -9.04 9.49 27.97
C ALA A 278 -8.56 10.91 27.61
N THR A 279 -7.42 11.01 26.90
CA THR A 279 -6.84 12.29 26.47
C THR A 279 -7.01 12.55 24.97
N ARG A 280 -7.58 11.60 24.22
CA ARG A 280 -7.65 11.59 22.76
C ARG A 280 -6.30 11.92 22.12
N THR A 281 -5.28 11.25 22.60
CA THR A 281 -3.91 11.37 22.11
C THR A 281 -3.46 10.03 21.56
N ILE A 282 -2.76 10.02 20.44
CA ILE A 282 -2.10 8.83 19.89
C ILE A 282 -0.59 9.07 19.96
N THR A 283 0.12 8.25 20.75
CA THR A 283 1.57 8.23 20.70
C THR A 283 2.01 7.44 19.47
N VAL A 284 2.94 7.98 18.68
CA VAL A 284 3.38 7.42 17.40
C VAL A 284 4.90 7.44 17.30
N SER A 285 5.49 6.55 16.51
CA SER A 285 6.94 6.58 16.21
C SER A 285 7.27 7.53 15.05
N ASN A 286 6.33 7.68 14.12
CA ASN A 286 6.47 8.47 12.91
C ASN A 286 5.10 8.99 12.45
N ALA A 287 5.08 10.18 11.85
CA ALA A 287 3.91 10.80 11.28
C ALA A 287 4.25 11.56 9.98
N GLY A 288 3.20 11.78 9.17
CA GLY A 288 3.21 12.60 7.97
C GLY A 288 1.86 13.29 7.77
N ILE A 289 1.84 14.36 6.99
CA ILE A 289 0.66 15.17 6.69
C ILE A 289 0.67 15.60 5.22
N MET A 290 -0.49 15.54 4.56
CA MET A 290 -0.71 16.04 3.20
C MET A 290 -1.96 16.92 3.16
N TRP A 291 -1.82 18.16 2.71
CA TRP A 291 -2.90 19.14 2.62
C TRP A 291 -3.74 18.93 1.37
N HIS A 292 -5.05 18.93 1.53
CA HIS A 292 -6.01 18.67 0.46
C HIS A 292 -6.07 19.79 -0.58
N GLY A 293 -5.72 21.02 -0.18
CA GLY A 293 -5.61 22.17 -1.07
C GLY A 293 -4.34 22.24 -1.92
N SER A 294 -3.42 21.28 -1.75
CA SER A 294 -2.16 21.21 -2.50
C SER A 294 -2.28 20.33 -3.75
N ASN A 295 -1.21 20.27 -4.54
CA ASN A 295 -1.03 19.29 -5.60
C ASN A 295 -0.64 17.89 -5.12
N GLY A 296 -0.53 17.68 -3.80
CA GLY A 296 -0.25 16.40 -3.16
C GLY A 296 1.22 15.98 -3.18
N LEU A 297 2.16 16.85 -3.57
CA LEU A 297 3.59 16.56 -3.51
C LEU A 297 4.17 17.03 -2.17
N ASP A 298 5.09 16.25 -1.61
CA ASP A 298 5.85 16.63 -0.43
C ASP A 298 6.56 17.98 -0.63
N GLY A 299 6.60 18.83 0.39
CA GLY A 299 7.15 20.19 0.28
C GLY A 299 8.63 20.25 -0.09
N ARG A 300 9.38 19.14 0.01
CA ARG A 300 10.76 19.03 -0.50
C ARG A 300 10.84 18.79 -2.00
N ASN A 301 9.73 18.44 -2.66
CA ASN A 301 9.68 18.25 -4.10
C ASN A 301 9.66 19.63 -4.77
N PRO A 302 10.56 19.93 -5.72
CA PRO A 302 10.58 21.23 -6.39
C PRO A 302 9.30 21.58 -7.15
N ALA A 303 8.47 20.59 -7.50
CA ALA A 303 7.18 20.79 -8.14
C ALA A 303 6.02 20.91 -7.13
N SER A 304 6.26 20.85 -5.82
CA SER A 304 5.23 21.06 -4.80
C SER A 304 4.78 22.50 -4.74
N ASP A 305 3.48 22.71 -4.54
CA ASP A 305 2.86 24.01 -4.33
C ASP A 305 2.55 24.28 -2.85
N ASP A 306 2.92 23.37 -1.95
CA ASP A 306 2.64 23.49 -0.52
C ASP A 306 3.78 22.91 0.34
N GLU A 307 4.60 23.80 0.92
CA GLU A 307 5.72 23.44 1.79
C GLU A 307 5.31 22.71 3.08
N ARG A 308 4.02 22.76 3.44
CA ARG A 308 3.49 22.11 4.63
C ARG A 308 3.30 20.60 4.45
N ASN A 309 3.28 20.12 3.20
CA ASN A 309 3.22 18.69 2.92
C ASN A 309 4.51 18.01 3.40
N PHE A 310 4.38 16.98 4.21
CA PHE A 310 5.53 16.31 4.80
C PHE A 310 5.25 14.85 5.10
N THR A 311 5.99 13.95 4.49
CA THR A 311 5.94 12.52 4.79
C THR A 311 7.33 11.89 4.77
N SER A 312 7.44 10.61 5.16
CA SER A 312 8.70 9.89 4.93
C SER A 312 8.96 9.78 3.43
N ARG A 313 10.10 10.32 2.97
CA ARG A 313 10.61 10.29 1.58
C ARG A 313 9.68 10.85 0.50
N GLY A 314 8.66 11.61 0.90
CA GLY A 314 7.65 12.14 -0.01
C GLY A 314 6.64 11.10 -0.51
N ARG A 315 6.44 10.00 0.23
CA ARG A 315 5.33 9.07 0.00
C ARG A 315 3.99 9.78 0.12
N ILE A 316 2.99 9.37 -0.64
CA ILE A 316 1.69 10.05 -0.68
C ILE A 316 0.60 9.12 -0.13
N PRO A 317 0.19 9.28 1.14
CA PRO A 317 -0.72 8.36 1.82
C PRO A 317 -2.02 8.12 1.05
N ASP A 318 -2.55 9.16 0.40
CA ASP A 318 -3.80 9.06 -0.36
C ASP A 318 -3.67 8.18 -1.63
N ALA A 319 -2.47 8.06 -2.22
CA ALA A 319 -2.18 7.18 -3.35
C ALA A 319 -1.66 5.78 -2.93
N MET A 320 -1.37 5.58 -1.64
CA MET A 320 -0.86 4.33 -1.10
C MET A 320 -1.94 3.27 -0.88
N VAL A 321 -3.23 3.62 -1.04
CA VAL A 321 -4.35 2.75 -0.69
C VAL A 321 -5.41 2.73 -1.77
N ILE A 322 -5.74 1.54 -2.27
CA ILE A 322 -6.98 1.32 -2.99
C ILE A 322 -8.10 1.41 -1.96
N ARG A 323 -9.03 2.35 -2.10
CA ARG A 323 -10.19 2.49 -1.21
C ARG A 323 -11.41 1.76 -1.78
N ARG A 324 -12.27 1.23 -0.91
CA ARG A 324 -13.46 0.47 -1.34
C ARG A 324 -14.45 1.34 -2.11
N ASP A 325 -14.72 2.56 -1.64
CA ASP A 325 -15.66 3.48 -2.27
C ASP A 325 -15.20 3.95 -3.66
N GLN A 326 -13.91 4.24 -3.83
CA GLN A 326 -13.32 4.56 -5.14
C GLN A 326 -13.42 3.38 -6.10
N LEU A 327 -13.17 2.16 -5.59
CA LEU A 327 -13.25 0.95 -6.37
C LEU A 327 -14.68 0.65 -6.83
N ASP A 328 -15.67 0.78 -5.94
CA ASP A 328 -17.08 0.60 -6.28
C ASP A 328 -17.53 1.60 -7.35
N GLN A 329 -17.12 2.87 -7.23
CA GLN A 329 -17.41 3.87 -8.26
C GLN A 329 -16.75 3.53 -9.59
N ALA A 330 -15.48 3.12 -9.59
CA ALA A 330 -14.77 2.73 -10.81
C ALA A 330 -15.47 1.54 -11.51
N ILE A 331 -15.91 0.55 -10.75
CA ILE A 331 -16.69 -0.58 -11.26
C ILE A 331 -18.01 -0.12 -11.86
N ALA A 332 -18.77 0.70 -11.13
CA ALA A 332 -20.07 1.19 -11.58
C ALA A 332 -19.98 2.01 -12.87
N ASN A 333 -18.89 2.78 -13.03
CA ASN A 333 -18.66 3.62 -14.20
C ASN A 333 -17.92 2.89 -15.34
N GLY A 334 -17.43 1.67 -15.12
CA GLY A 334 -16.60 0.97 -16.09
C GLY A 334 -15.24 1.63 -16.32
N THR A 335 -14.67 2.32 -15.33
CA THR A 335 -13.39 3.05 -15.44
C THR A 335 -12.29 2.43 -14.57
N GLY A 336 -11.08 3.01 -14.62
CA GLY A 336 -10.10 2.89 -13.52
C GLY A 336 -10.45 3.76 -12.31
N LEU A 337 -9.59 3.74 -11.30
CA LEU A 337 -9.70 4.51 -10.05
C LEU A 337 -9.41 6.02 -10.23
N GLY A 338 -8.98 6.44 -11.42
CA GLY A 338 -8.78 7.85 -11.77
C GLY A 338 -7.55 8.50 -11.14
N HIS A 339 -6.60 7.71 -10.63
CA HIS A 339 -5.40 8.23 -10.02
C HIS A 339 -4.22 7.28 -10.13
N VAL A 340 -3.05 7.87 -9.90
CA VAL A 340 -1.77 7.23 -9.77
C VAL A 340 -1.71 6.32 -8.53
N LEU A 341 -1.30 5.05 -8.70
CA LEU A 341 -1.07 4.15 -7.56
C LEU A 341 0.38 4.21 -7.04
N HIS A 342 0.55 3.96 -5.74
CA HIS A 342 1.85 3.63 -5.14
C HIS A 342 2.09 2.12 -5.22
N LEU A 343 3.24 1.73 -5.78
CA LEU A 343 3.65 0.34 -5.84
C LEU A 343 4.74 0.08 -4.80
N PHE A 344 4.44 -0.72 -3.77
CA PHE A 344 5.48 -1.18 -2.85
C PHE A 344 6.35 -2.19 -3.59
N PHE A 345 7.59 -1.83 -3.82
CA PHE A 345 8.45 -2.57 -4.73
C PHE A 345 9.19 -3.70 -4.03
N VAL A 346 9.55 -4.76 -4.75
CA VAL A 346 10.25 -5.90 -4.16
C VAL A 346 11.60 -5.48 -3.57
N GLU A 347 12.42 -4.82 -4.37
CA GLU A 347 13.65 -4.18 -3.94
C GLU A 347 14.06 -3.09 -4.95
N THR A 348 14.21 -1.84 -4.50
CA THR A 348 14.70 -0.71 -5.29
C THR A 348 16.23 -0.72 -5.37
N ASN A 349 16.81 0.12 -6.23
CA ASN A 349 18.26 0.30 -6.29
C ASN A 349 18.65 1.66 -5.73
N THR A 350 19.36 1.69 -4.59
CA THR A 350 19.80 2.95 -3.98
C THR A 350 20.70 3.76 -4.93
N ALA A 351 21.50 3.09 -5.77
CA ALA A 351 22.36 3.76 -6.75
C ALA A 351 21.59 4.41 -7.90
N ASP A 352 20.36 3.98 -8.17
CA ASP A 352 19.50 4.67 -9.12
C ASP A 352 18.96 5.99 -8.55
N GLY A 353 18.96 6.18 -7.22
CA GLY A 353 18.59 7.42 -6.55
C GLY A 353 17.08 7.61 -6.37
N VAL A 354 16.64 8.86 -6.42
CA VAL A 354 15.23 9.26 -6.27
C VAL A 354 14.79 10.12 -7.45
N VAL A 355 13.54 9.98 -7.88
CA VAL A 355 12.92 10.81 -8.92
C VAL A 355 11.51 11.22 -8.51
N HIS A 356 10.96 12.21 -9.22
CA HIS A 356 9.57 12.63 -9.05
C HIS A 356 8.60 11.43 -9.10
N PRO A 357 7.60 11.33 -8.18
CA PRO A 357 7.19 12.32 -7.19
C PRO A 357 7.93 12.24 -5.83
N MET A 358 8.80 11.25 -5.65
CA MET A 358 9.48 10.98 -4.37
C MET A 358 10.58 12.02 -4.09
N THR A 359 10.90 12.21 -2.81
CA THR A 359 11.94 13.16 -2.35
C THR A 359 13.04 12.49 -1.51
N GLY A 360 12.93 11.18 -1.29
CA GLY A 360 14.02 10.34 -0.80
C GLY A 360 13.85 8.89 -1.26
N ALA A 361 14.82 8.05 -0.91
CA ALA A 361 14.80 6.61 -1.18
C ALA A 361 15.33 5.84 0.02
N GLU A 362 15.04 4.53 0.10
CA GLU A 362 15.73 3.67 1.07
C GLU A 362 17.22 3.53 0.75
N GLY A 363 18.03 3.52 1.80
CA GLY A 363 19.45 3.20 1.72
C GLY A 363 19.72 1.69 1.64
N ASP A 364 20.93 1.36 1.20
CA ASP A 364 21.50 0.01 1.20
C ASP A 364 20.66 -1.05 0.45
N LYS A 365 20.11 -0.66 -0.70
CA LYS A 365 19.34 -1.55 -1.59
C LYS A 365 20.08 -1.80 -2.90
N ALA A 366 19.99 -3.04 -3.36
CA ALA A 366 20.69 -3.51 -4.56
C ALA A 366 19.74 -4.15 -5.58
N GLY A 367 18.47 -3.72 -5.58
CA GLY A 367 17.45 -4.19 -6.51
C GLY A 367 17.46 -3.41 -7.83
N TRP A 368 16.30 -2.93 -8.27
CA TRP A 368 16.16 -2.21 -9.54
C TRP A 368 15.30 -0.95 -9.41
N GLY A 369 15.68 0.10 -10.14
CA GLY A 369 14.87 1.31 -10.30
C GLY A 369 15.00 2.28 -9.13
N ALA A 370 14.86 3.57 -9.42
CA ALA A 370 14.74 4.62 -8.43
C ALA A 370 13.32 4.67 -7.83
N GLU A 371 13.23 5.07 -6.56
CA GLU A 371 11.95 5.45 -5.99
C GLU A 371 11.39 6.67 -6.71
N GLY A 372 10.12 6.58 -7.09
CA GLY A 372 9.37 7.54 -7.90
C GLY A 372 9.21 7.13 -9.36
N GLU A 373 10.02 6.20 -9.88
CA GLU A 373 9.92 5.78 -11.29
C GLU A 373 8.52 5.28 -11.63
N ARG A 374 8.04 5.64 -12.83
CA ARG A 374 6.67 5.38 -13.27
C ARG A 374 6.65 4.15 -14.17
N ILE A 375 5.76 3.20 -13.84
CA ILE A 375 5.49 2.03 -14.68
C ILE A 375 3.99 1.94 -15.00
N ARG A 376 3.65 1.33 -16.14
CA ARG A 376 2.26 1.11 -16.54
C ARG A 376 2.08 -0.25 -17.20
N ILE A 377 0.83 -0.73 -17.22
CA ILE A 377 0.45 -1.81 -18.14
C ILE A 377 0.42 -1.22 -19.55
N ARG A 378 0.92 -1.98 -20.52
CA ARG A 378 0.88 -1.63 -21.94
C ARG A 378 -0.52 -1.21 -22.40
N PRO A 379 -0.68 -0.07 -23.10
CA PRO A 379 -1.98 0.44 -23.52
C PRO A 379 -2.61 -0.37 -24.65
N ASP A 380 -1.83 -1.17 -25.40
CA ASP A 380 -2.34 -2.06 -26.46
C ASP A 380 -3.01 -3.33 -25.95
N LEU A 381 -2.92 -3.61 -24.64
CA LEU A 381 -3.51 -4.81 -24.06
C LEU A 381 -5.02 -4.64 -23.82
N ASP A 382 -5.79 -5.53 -24.44
CA ASP A 382 -7.21 -5.70 -24.12
C ASP A 382 -7.37 -6.45 -22.79
N LEU A 383 -7.69 -5.69 -21.74
CA LEU A 383 -7.83 -6.19 -20.37
C LEU A 383 -9.05 -7.12 -20.23
N GLU A 384 -10.14 -6.85 -20.94
CA GLU A 384 -11.35 -7.66 -20.86
C GLU A 384 -11.17 -9.00 -21.60
N ALA A 385 -10.48 -8.99 -22.75
CA ALA A 385 -10.11 -10.22 -23.46
C ALA A 385 -9.16 -11.12 -22.64
N ARG A 386 -8.41 -10.55 -21.68
CA ARG A 386 -7.64 -11.31 -20.67
C ARG A 386 -8.51 -11.85 -19.52
N GLY A 387 -9.82 -11.69 -19.58
CA GLY A 387 -10.77 -12.19 -18.57
C GLY A 387 -10.77 -11.39 -17.26
N LEU A 388 -10.30 -10.14 -17.27
CA LEU A 388 -10.43 -9.24 -16.12
C LEU A 388 -11.85 -8.70 -16.05
N THR A 389 -12.42 -8.70 -14.84
CA THR A 389 -13.76 -8.15 -14.56
C THR A 389 -13.77 -7.46 -13.21
N GLY A 390 -14.82 -6.68 -12.91
CA GLY A 390 -15.05 -6.08 -11.58
C GLY A 390 -13.85 -5.30 -11.03
N ALA A 391 -13.47 -5.59 -9.79
CA ALA A 391 -12.38 -4.91 -9.09
C ALA A 391 -11.02 -5.10 -9.78
N ALA A 392 -10.74 -6.31 -10.25
CA ALA A 392 -9.49 -6.63 -10.95
C ALA A 392 -9.34 -5.79 -12.23
N LEU A 393 -10.44 -5.64 -13.00
CA LEU A 393 -10.46 -4.82 -14.21
C LEU A 393 -10.27 -3.33 -13.89
N ALA A 394 -10.95 -2.81 -12.87
CA ALA A 394 -10.79 -1.41 -12.45
C ALA A 394 -9.33 -1.09 -12.06
N ILE A 395 -8.67 -1.99 -11.32
CA ILE A 395 -7.26 -1.81 -10.95
C ILE A 395 -6.35 -1.90 -12.19
N ALA A 396 -6.56 -2.88 -13.05
CA ALA A 396 -5.77 -3.02 -14.28
C ALA A 396 -5.92 -1.78 -15.21
N ARG A 397 -7.14 -1.26 -15.37
CA ARG A 397 -7.40 0.01 -16.06
C ARG A 397 -6.64 1.17 -15.43
N THR A 398 -6.63 1.25 -14.10
CA THR A 398 -5.85 2.28 -13.38
C THR A 398 -4.36 2.19 -13.72
N LEU A 399 -3.80 0.98 -13.70
CA LEU A 399 -2.39 0.74 -14.04
C LEU A 399 -2.07 0.97 -15.52
N GLN A 400 -3.06 0.86 -16.42
CA GLN A 400 -2.90 1.16 -17.84
C GLN A 400 -3.02 2.67 -18.13
N GLU A 401 -4.03 3.35 -17.55
CA GLU A 401 -4.35 4.76 -17.80
C GLU A 401 -3.46 5.73 -17.02
N HIS A 402 -3.20 5.42 -15.75
CA HIS A 402 -2.44 6.28 -14.83
C HIS A 402 -1.09 5.65 -14.47
N GLY A 403 -0.99 4.33 -14.40
CA GLY A 403 0.22 3.63 -13.97
C GLY A 403 0.37 3.56 -12.45
N ALA A 404 1.57 3.20 -12.01
CA ALA A 404 2.01 3.30 -10.63
C ALA A 404 3.42 3.90 -10.55
N TYR A 405 3.73 4.56 -9.44
CA TYR A 405 5.12 4.94 -9.13
C TYR A 405 5.72 3.89 -8.20
N ILE A 406 7.01 3.62 -8.39
CA ILE A 406 7.81 2.76 -7.53
C ILE A 406 7.98 3.47 -6.19
N GLY A 407 7.35 2.95 -5.15
CA GLY A 407 7.49 3.47 -3.80
C GLY A 407 8.56 2.71 -3.01
N ASP A 408 8.37 2.71 -1.70
CA ASP A 408 9.23 2.02 -0.75
C ASP A 408 9.19 0.50 -0.88
N ASN A 409 10.19 -0.15 -0.29
CA ASN A 409 10.36 -1.58 -0.41
C ASN A 409 9.32 -2.32 0.43
N SER A 410 8.67 -3.30 -0.20
CA SER A 410 7.68 -4.18 0.42
C SER A 410 8.30 -5.20 1.39
N GLY A 411 9.61 -5.43 1.30
CA GLY A 411 10.32 -6.50 2.02
C GLY A 411 9.88 -7.92 1.63
N SER A 412 9.16 -8.05 0.51
CA SER A 412 8.67 -9.31 -0.08
C SER A 412 8.34 -9.09 -1.55
N SER A 413 7.33 -9.77 -2.12
CA SER A 413 6.88 -9.53 -3.50
C SER A 413 6.29 -8.13 -3.69
N THR A 414 6.53 -7.53 -4.85
CA THR A 414 5.92 -6.27 -5.30
C THR A 414 4.40 -6.30 -5.22
N GLN A 415 3.82 -5.27 -4.61
CA GLN A 415 2.40 -5.27 -4.25
C GLN A 415 1.82 -3.86 -4.08
N ILE A 416 0.51 -3.76 -4.23
CA ILE A 416 -0.27 -2.52 -4.03
C ILE A 416 -1.16 -2.74 -2.80
N LYS A 417 -1.22 -1.79 -1.87
CA LYS A 417 -2.08 -1.94 -0.68
C LYS A 417 -3.52 -1.60 -1.00
N ALA A 418 -4.43 -2.43 -0.51
CA ALA A 418 -5.83 -2.06 -0.35
C ALA A 418 -6.08 -1.55 1.08
N SER A 419 -7.24 -0.95 1.29
CA SER A 419 -7.76 -0.66 2.63
C SER A 419 -8.10 -1.96 3.38
N GLN A 420 -8.73 -1.87 4.54
CA GLN A 420 -8.95 -2.99 5.45
C GLN A 420 -9.70 -4.15 4.73
N PRO A 421 -9.21 -5.40 4.81
CA PRO A 421 -9.68 -6.50 3.95
C PRO A 421 -11.17 -6.81 4.04
N HIS A 422 -11.77 -6.64 5.23
CA HIS A 422 -13.19 -6.90 5.45
C HIS A 422 -14.10 -5.98 4.61
N HIS A 423 -13.61 -4.82 4.16
CA HIS A 423 -14.34 -3.95 3.25
C HIS A 423 -14.52 -4.54 1.85
N TYR A 424 -13.75 -5.58 1.47
CA TYR A 424 -13.79 -6.17 0.14
C TYR A 424 -14.52 -7.51 0.09
N SER A 425 -15.14 -7.93 1.20
CA SER A 425 -15.99 -9.10 1.23
C SER A 425 -17.10 -8.98 0.17
N GLY A 426 -17.34 -10.06 -0.56
CA GLY A 426 -18.32 -10.12 -1.65
C GLY A 426 -17.86 -9.48 -2.98
N THR A 427 -16.59 -9.05 -3.09
CA THR A 427 -16.00 -8.62 -4.37
C THR A 427 -15.10 -9.70 -4.95
N ASN A 428 -14.68 -9.53 -6.22
CA ASN A 428 -13.63 -10.36 -6.82
C ASN A 428 -12.22 -9.81 -6.54
N LEU A 429 -12.04 -8.87 -5.60
CA LEU A 429 -10.72 -8.43 -5.20
C LEU A 429 -10.09 -9.44 -4.25
N THR A 430 -9.03 -10.09 -4.72
CA THR A 430 -8.21 -11.02 -3.94
C THR A 430 -6.74 -10.65 -4.09
N THR A 431 -5.86 -11.25 -3.27
CA THR A 431 -4.41 -11.02 -3.38
C THR A 431 -3.87 -11.31 -4.78
N ASP A 432 -4.45 -12.30 -5.45
CA ASP A 432 -4.05 -12.79 -6.75
C ASP A 432 -5.04 -12.39 -7.85
N ALA A 433 -5.76 -11.28 -7.68
CA ALA A 433 -6.79 -10.83 -8.63
C ALA A 433 -6.30 -10.65 -10.07
N LEU A 434 -5.00 -10.42 -10.27
CA LEU A 434 -4.35 -10.23 -11.56
C LEU A 434 -3.62 -11.48 -12.09
N LYS A 435 -3.51 -12.54 -11.27
CA LYS A 435 -2.76 -13.77 -11.58
C LYS A 435 -3.28 -14.43 -12.86
N GLY A 436 -2.35 -14.78 -13.76
CA GLY A 436 -2.65 -15.44 -15.03
C GLY A 436 -3.33 -14.55 -16.07
N LYS A 437 -3.58 -13.26 -15.76
CA LYS A 437 -4.23 -12.30 -16.66
C LYS A 437 -3.29 -11.19 -17.06
N ILE A 438 -2.52 -10.69 -16.09
CA ILE A 438 -1.47 -9.68 -16.25
C ILE A 438 -0.18 -10.23 -15.69
N SER A 439 0.93 -10.05 -16.39
CA SER A 439 2.27 -10.34 -15.87
C SER A 439 3.21 -9.15 -15.92
N TRP A 440 4.39 -9.24 -15.30
CA TRP A 440 5.43 -8.21 -15.38
C TRP A 440 5.92 -7.96 -16.81
N ALA A 441 5.77 -8.93 -17.71
CA ALA A 441 6.06 -8.75 -19.13
C ALA A 441 5.05 -7.81 -19.83
N ASP A 442 3.86 -7.63 -19.26
CA ASP A 442 2.84 -6.70 -19.76
C ASP A 442 3.10 -5.25 -19.32
N PHE A 443 4.09 -5.01 -18.45
CA PHE A 443 4.44 -3.67 -17.97
C PHE A 443 5.57 -3.03 -18.79
N GLU A 444 5.53 -1.71 -18.85
CA GLU A 444 6.54 -0.84 -19.44
C GLU A 444 6.88 0.31 -18.49
N VAL A 445 8.12 0.79 -18.62
CA VAL A 445 8.70 1.85 -17.79
C VAL A 445 8.65 3.16 -18.58
N ILE A 446 8.13 4.19 -17.94
CA ILE A 446 8.11 5.56 -18.46
C ILE A 446 9.42 6.26 -18.07
N PRO A 447 9.96 7.19 -18.88
CA PRO A 447 11.19 7.90 -18.55
C PRO A 447 11.21 8.47 -17.14
N ARG A 448 12.39 8.36 -16.53
CA ARG A 448 12.63 8.76 -15.15
C ARG A 448 12.25 10.22 -14.91
N GLY A 449 11.50 10.48 -13.85
CA GLY A 449 11.09 11.82 -13.44
C GLY A 449 9.99 12.45 -14.29
N TRP A 450 9.33 11.70 -15.17
CA TRP A 450 8.16 12.16 -15.92
C TRP A 450 7.03 12.62 -14.98
N GLN A 451 6.41 13.77 -15.28
CA GLN A 451 5.53 14.50 -14.35
C GLN A 451 4.04 14.58 -14.77
N GLY A 452 3.68 14.12 -15.96
CA GLY A 452 2.34 14.34 -16.52
C GLY A 452 2.37 15.01 -17.89
#